data_AF-D9XJE9-F1
#
_entry.id   AF-D9XJE9-F1
#
_cell.length_a   1.000
_cell.length_b   1.000
_cell.length_c   1.000
_cell.angle_alpha   90.00
_cell.angle_beta   90.00
_cell.angle_gamma   90.00
#
_symmetry.space_group_name_H-M   'P 1'
#
loop_
_entity.id
_entity.type
_entity.pdbx_description
1 polymer ?
#
loop_
_entity_poly.entity_id
_entity_poly.type
_entity_poly.pdbx_seq_one_letter_code
_entity_poly.pdbx_strand_id
1 'polypeptide(L)'
;MLLADVAASLAASPGHRGALVKWVDGWAQRSGLTAAVARRRAARRESAVDPDIPCCLIVAVEPARDGSGEIVVRPWLNTVPGHWDPQPGEPATTTLDGLGEAVERALQQGARLWSAPDAPDRTGREQPAYVEFVLPYDLLNHDVAGLRFRIGHGRPLPLGLKYGVHLRSLERMRTDDAVVRQQWRDRWHSLRRHGVTVHGWTGADAQRLDAWQTALAGEAGRTAVVLDAPADTPALEALKAAIAEGISLAIWDRRGAFIEERREVVTAVFASVPIAAQIPMAIHRLRKKAVDPAQSPDLLGRHIAFFWDDPTRLVDIHTDDGDPADEEALA
;
A
#
# COMPACT_ATOMS: atom_id res chain seq x y z
N MET A 1 15.08 -10.94 -10.36
CA MET A 1 16.38 -10.66 -9.71
C MET A 1 17.33 -11.84 -9.91
N LEU A 2 18.59 -11.67 -10.35
CA LEU A 2 19.62 -12.69 -10.11
C LEU A 2 20.17 -12.39 -8.71
N LEU A 3 19.94 -13.28 -7.75
CA LEU A 3 20.28 -13.13 -6.32
C LEU A 3 21.73 -12.59 -6.11
N ALA A 4 22.63 -12.97 -7.00
CA ALA A 4 24.04 -12.57 -6.97
C ALA A 4 24.32 -11.12 -7.42
N ASP A 5 23.51 -10.52 -8.30
CA ASP A 5 23.68 -9.10 -8.68
C ASP A 5 23.27 -8.17 -7.51
N VAL A 6 22.31 -8.60 -6.67
CA VAL A 6 21.93 -7.89 -5.43
C VAL A 6 22.93 -8.12 -4.30
N ALA A 7 23.45 -9.35 -4.16
CA ALA A 7 24.57 -9.60 -3.26
C ALA A 7 25.82 -8.77 -3.64
N ALA A 8 26.06 -8.55 -4.94
CA ALA A 8 27.13 -7.68 -5.42
C ALA A 8 26.89 -6.20 -5.12
N SER A 9 25.63 -5.72 -5.15
CA SER A 9 25.32 -4.33 -4.81
C SER A 9 25.44 -4.05 -3.31
N LEU A 10 25.11 -5.04 -2.47
CA LEU A 10 25.17 -4.97 -1.01
C LEU A 10 26.57 -5.22 -0.42
N ALA A 11 27.54 -5.61 -1.25
CA ALA A 11 28.89 -5.88 -0.80
C ALA A 11 29.63 -4.57 -0.43
N ALA A 12 30.04 -4.45 0.84
CA ALA A 12 30.66 -3.25 1.41
C ALA A 12 32.03 -2.87 0.78
N SER A 13 32.68 -3.78 0.04
CA SER A 13 33.96 -3.54 -0.63
C SER A 13 33.79 -3.59 -2.16
N PRO A 14 34.33 -2.59 -2.89
CA PRO A 14 34.34 -2.59 -4.36
C PRO A 14 34.94 -3.88 -4.97
N GLY A 15 35.90 -4.51 -4.28
CA GLY A 15 36.51 -5.76 -4.71
C GLY A 15 35.55 -6.96 -4.67
N HIS A 16 34.65 -7.00 -3.68
CA HIS A 16 33.64 -8.06 -3.55
C HIS A 16 32.53 -7.93 -4.60
N ARG A 17 32.13 -6.70 -4.94
CA ARG A 17 31.21 -6.45 -6.06
C ARG A 17 31.80 -6.99 -7.37
N GLY A 18 33.05 -6.67 -7.67
CA GLY A 18 33.73 -7.17 -8.87
C GLY A 18 33.89 -8.69 -8.90
N ALA A 19 34.15 -9.31 -7.74
CA ALA A 19 34.27 -10.76 -7.63
C ALA A 19 32.93 -11.49 -7.87
N LEU A 20 31.83 -10.97 -7.30
CA LEU A 20 30.49 -11.54 -7.52
C LEU A 20 30.03 -11.40 -8.98
N VAL A 21 30.25 -10.25 -9.61
CA VAL A 21 29.93 -10.07 -11.04
C VAL A 21 30.71 -11.05 -11.90
N LYS A 22 32.02 -11.20 -11.67
CA LYS A 22 32.86 -12.19 -12.37
C LYS A 22 32.39 -13.62 -12.12
N TRP A 23 31.96 -13.93 -10.91
CA TRP A 23 31.45 -15.25 -10.57
C TRP A 23 30.13 -15.55 -11.31
N VAL A 24 29.19 -14.60 -11.36
CA VAL A 24 27.94 -14.73 -12.12
C VAL A 24 28.22 -14.91 -13.60
N ASP A 25 29.12 -14.10 -14.16
CA ASP A 25 29.49 -14.19 -15.58
C ASP A 25 30.15 -15.54 -15.90
N GLY A 26 31.04 -16.01 -15.03
CA GLY A 26 31.68 -17.32 -15.17
C GLY A 26 30.71 -18.48 -15.02
N TRP A 27 29.75 -18.40 -14.10
CA TRP A 27 28.68 -19.41 -13.99
C TRP A 27 27.77 -19.39 -15.22
N ALA A 28 27.33 -18.21 -15.65
CA ALA A 28 26.47 -18.05 -16.81
C ALA A 28 27.12 -18.58 -18.09
N GLN A 29 28.43 -18.40 -18.23
CA GLN A 29 29.23 -18.98 -19.32
C GLN A 29 29.24 -20.51 -19.25
N ARG A 30 29.54 -21.10 -18.08
CA ARG A 30 29.57 -22.57 -17.91
C ARG A 30 28.20 -23.21 -18.12
N SER A 31 27.13 -22.49 -17.78
CA SER A 31 25.75 -22.98 -17.90
C SER A 31 25.09 -22.62 -19.24
N GLY A 32 25.78 -21.96 -20.17
CA GLY A 32 25.22 -21.54 -21.47
C GLY A 32 24.13 -20.46 -21.37
N LEU A 33 24.04 -19.73 -20.26
CA LEU A 33 23.00 -18.75 -19.97
C LEU A 33 23.45 -17.29 -20.16
N THR A 34 24.64 -17.05 -20.73
CA THR A 34 25.21 -15.71 -20.91
C THR A 34 24.25 -14.74 -21.60
N ALA A 35 23.57 -15.16 -22.67
CA ALA A 35 22.62 -14.32 -23.38
C ALA A 35 21.35 -14.01 -22.56
N ALA A 36 20.87 -14.96 -21.74
CA ALA A 36 19.72 -14.77 -20.86
C ALA A 36 20.06 -13.80 -19.71
N VAL A 37 21.26 -13.91 -19.13
CA VAL A 37 21.76 -12.98 -18.12
C VAL A 37 21.95 -11.58 -18.70
N ALA A 38 22.56 -11.47 -19.88
CA ALA A 38 22.73 -10.18 -20.58
C ALA A 38 21.38 -9.52 -20.89
N ARG A 39 20.40 -10.28 -21.39
CA ARG A 39 19.03 -9.79 -21.66
C ARG A 39 18.34 -9.30 -20.40
N ARG A 40 18.44 -10.04 -19.28
CA ARG A 40 17.90 -9.62 -17.99
C ARG A 40 18.56 -8.35 -17.45
N ARG A 41 19.88 -8.20 -17.62
CA ARG A 41 20.61 -6.97 -17.26
C ARG A 41 20.21 -5.79 -18.14
N ALA A 42 20.03 -5.99 -19.45
CA ALA A 42 19.57 -4.97 -20.38
C ALA A 42 18.13 -4.53 -20.06
N ALA A 43 17.20 -5.48 -19.88
CA ALA A 43 15.83 -5.19 -19.47
C ALA A 43 15.76 -4.42 -18.15
N ARG A 44 16.68 -4.67 -17.20
CA ARG A 44 16.77 -3.88 -15.96
C ARG A 44 17.32 -2.46 -16.18
N ARG A 45 18.28 -2.27 -17.10
CA ARG A 45 18.75 -0.92 -17.48
C ARG A 45 17.67 -0.13 -18.23
N GLU A 46 16.80 -0.83 -18.95
CA GLU A 46 15.66 -0.25 -19.69
C GLU A 46 14.42 -0.04 -18.80
N SER A 47 14.31 -0.72 -17.65
CA SER A 47 13.26 -0.46 -16.66
C SER A 47 13.43 0.97 -16.14
N ALA A 48 12.59 1.87 -16.65
CA ALA A 48 12.54 3.26 -16.20
C ALA A 48 12.35 3.32 -14.68
N VAL A 49 13.16 4.14 -14.03
CA VAL A 49 12.99 4.52 -12.62
C VAL A 49 11.66 5.30 -12.53
N ASP A 50 10.68 4.79 -11.77
CA ASP A 50 9.46 5.53 -11.47
C ASP A 50 9.67 6.30 -10.14
N PRO A 51 9.87 7.62 -10.18
CA PRO A 51 10.19 8.42 -9.00
C PRO A 51 9.10 8.40 -7.91
N ASP A 52 7.91 7.92 -8.23
CA ASP A 52 6.80 7.83 -7.28
C ASP A 52 6.76 6.50 -6.51
N ILE A 53 7.68 5.57 -6.78
CA ILE A 53 7.83 4.33 -6.01
C ILE A 53 8.72 4.58 -4.79
N PRO A 54 8.19 4.52 -3.56
CA PRO A 54 8.99 4.77 -2.36
C PRO A 54 9.61 3.48 -1.81
N CYS A 55 10.52 3.65 -0.85
CA CYS A 55 10.78 2.61 0.14
C CYS A 55 9.51 2.38 0.98
N CYS A 56 9.04 1.14 1.06
CA CYS A 56 7.85 0.83 1.82
C CYS A 56 7.87 -0.59 2.41
N LEU A 57 7.12 -0.74 3.50
CA LEU A 57 6.71 -2.02 4.05
C LEU A 57 5.27 -2.25 3.62
N ILE A 58 5.02 -3.32 2.88
CA ILE A 58 3.67 -3.80 2.57
C ILE A 58 3.32 -4.84 3.64
N VAL A 59 2.11 -4.77 4.20
CA VAL A 59 1.62 -5.70 5.21
C VAL A 59 0.26 -6.21 4.77
N ALA A 60 0.18 -7.44 4.29
CA ALA A 60 -1.10 -8.11 4.08
C ALA A 60 -1.58 -8.74 5.39
N VAL A 61 -2.86 -8.54 5.69
CA VAL A 61 -3.52 -9.10 6.87
C VAL A 61 -4.67 -9.98 6.40
N GLU A 62 -4.61 -11.26 6.74
CA GLU A 62 -5.57 -12.25 6.27
C GLU A 62 -6.21 -12.94 7.48
N PRO A 63 -7.49 -12.66 7.78
CA PRO A 63 -8.21 -13.34 8.83
C PRO A 63 -8.35 -14.84 8.56
N ALA A 64 -8.20 -15.64 9.61
CA ALA A 64 -8.53 -17.06 9.57
C ALA A 64 -10.04 -17.26 9.38
N ARG A 65 -10.42 -18.26 8.57
CA ARG A 65 -11.82 -18.57 8.24
C ARG A 65 -12.48 -19.51 9.25
N ASP A 66 -11.72 -20.02 10.21
CA ASP A 66 -12.15 -21.01 11.21
C ASP A 66 -12.82 -20.38 12.45
N GLY A 67 -12.98 -19.05 12.48
CA GLY A 67 -13.57 -18.32 13.60
C GLY A 67 -12.67 -18.19 14.83
N SER A 68 -11.39 -18.58 14.74
CA SER A 68 -10.40 -18.44 15.82
C SER A 68 -10.11 -16.99 16.21
N GLY A 69 -10.41 -16.03 15.33
CA GLY A 69 -10.00 -14.64 15.46
C GLY A 69 -8.52 -14.42 15.17
N GLU A 70 -7.81 -15.45 14.73
CA GLU A 70 -6.43 -15.34 14.26
C GLU A 70 -6.37 -14.63 12.91
N ILE A 71 -5.24 -13.98 12.67
CA ILE A 71 -4.86 -13.33 11.43
C ILE A 71 -3.46 -13.79 11.05
N VAL A 72 -3.24 -13.99 9.75
CA VAL A 72 -1.91 -14.17 9.19
C VAL A 72 -1.43 -12.83 8.66
N VAL A 73 -0.28 -12.37 9.16
CA VAL A 73 0.37 -11.13 8.76
C VAL A 73 1.54 -11.48 7.85
N ARG A 74 1.46 -11.07 6.59
CA ARG A 74 2.51 -11.30 5.57
C ARG A 74 3.17 -9.97 5.20
N PRO A 75 4.46 -9.77 5.53
CA PRO A 75 5.16 -8.54 5.16
C PRO A 75 5.91 -8.69 3.84
N TRP A 76 6.01 -7.60 3.07
CA TRP A 76 6.98 -7.43 1.99
C TRP A 76 7.72 -6.11 2.13
N LEU A 77 8.99 -6.10 1.74
CA LEU A 77 9.88 -4.96 1.86
C LEU A 77 10.31 -4.47 0.49
N ASN A 78 9.86 -3.28 0.09
CA ASN A 78 10.46 -2.56 -1.03
C ASN A 78 11.58 -1.65 -0.50
N THR A 79 12.82 -2.00 -0.77
CA THR A 79 14.00 -1.34 -0.19
C THR A 79 14.68 -0.36 -1.14
N VAL A 80 14.34 -0.40 -2.43
CA VAL A 80 14.92 0.47 -3.46
C VAL A 80 13.83 1.40 -3.99
N PRO A 81 13.92 2.71 -3.75
CA PRO A 81 12.97 3.65 -4.33
C PRO A 81 13.17 3.69 -5.84
N GLY A 82 12.13 4.05 -6.60
CA GLY A 82 12.20 4.06 -8.06
C GLY A 82 11.85 2.74 -8.73
N HIS A 83 11.82 1.65 -7.96
CA HIS A 83 11.64 0.30 -8.48
C HIS A 83 10.70 -0.50 -7.59
N TRP A 84 9.72 -1.17 -8.20
CA TRP A 84 8.83 -2.09 -7.49
C TRP A 84 9.41 -3.50 -7.58
N ASP A 85 10.13 -3.94 -6.54
CA ASP A 85 10.66 -5.30 -6.40
C ASP A 85 10.55 -5.75 -4.92
N PRO A 86 9.32 -5.76 -4.36
CA PRO A 86 9.11 -6.03 -2.95
C PRO A 86 9.52 -7.46 -2.60
N GLN A 87 10.41 -7.61 -1.61
CA GLN A 87 10.89 -8.92 -1.16
C GLN A 87 10.02 -9.45 -0.01
N PRO A 88 9.56 -10.71 -0.04
CA PRO A 88 8.77 -11.27 1.04
C PRO A 88 9.60 -11.35 2.33
N GLY A 89 8.98 -10.97 3.43
CA GLY A 89 9.50 -11.18 4.78
C GLY A 89 8.87 -12.42 5.42
N GLU A 90 9.23 -12.67 6.68
CA GLU A 90 8.72 -13.81 7.44
C GLU A 90 7.26 -13.56 7.86
N PRO A 91 6.31 -14.44 7.48
CA PRO A 91 4.93 -14.35 7.96
C PRO A 91 4.82 -14.58 9.46
N ALA A 92 3.79 -14.02 10.08
CA ALA A 92 3.46 -14.27 11.48
C ALA A 92 1.95 -14.49 11.67
N THR A 93 1.58 -15.47 12.49
CA THR A 93 0.19 -15.65 12.95
C THR A 93 0.00 -14.93 14.28
N THR A 94 -1.07 -14.16 14.41
CA THR A 94 -1.39 -13.39 15.62
C THR A 94 -2.90 -13.06 15.65
N THR A 95 -3.35 -12.21 16.57
CA THR A 95 -4.71 -11.64 16.56
C THR A 95 -4.66 -10.19 16.09
N LEU A 96 -5.83 -9.58 15.85
CA LEU A 96 -5.88 -8.16 15.47
C LEU A 96 -5.23 -7.23 16.52
N ASP A 97 -5.36 -7.56 17.80
CA ASP A 97 -4.69 -6.83 18.90
C ASP A 97 -3.15 -6.96 18.83
N GLY A 98 -2.65 -8.11 18.37
CA GLY A 98 -1.22 -8.38 18.17
C GLY A 98 -0.64 -7.81 16.87
N LEU A 99 -1.47 -7.22 15.99
CA LEU A 99 -1.03 -6.69 14.69
C LEU A 99 0.07 -5.63 14.86
N GLY A 100 -0.05 -4.74 15.85
CA GLY A 100 0.95 -3.70 16.10
C GLY A 100 2.35 -4.27 16.37
N GLU A 101 2.45 -5.34 17.14
CA GLU A 101 3.71 -6.01 17.47
C GLU A 101 4.29 -6.76 16.25
N ALA A 102 3.43 -7.38 15.43
CA ALA A 102 3.85 -8.03 14.19
C ALA A 102 4.44 -6.99 13.21
N VAL A 103 3.77 -5.84 13.04
CA VAL A 103 4.26 -4.74 12.20
C VAL A 103 5.57 -4.15 12.75
N GLU A 104 5.69 -3.98 14.06
CA GLU A 104 6.93 -3.50 14.68
C GLU A 104 8.12 -4.44 14.36
N ARG A 105 7.93 -5.76 14.46
CA ARG A 105 8.96 -6.74 14.10
C ARG A 105 9.37 -6.64 12.62
N ALA A 106 8.40 -6.52 11.71
CA ALA A 106 8.67 -6.33 10.28
C ALA A 106 9.42 -5.02 9.98
N LEU A 107 9.05 -3.93 10.67
CA LEU A 107 9.77 -2.64 10.57
C LEU A 107 11.20 -2.72 11.09
N GLN A 108 11.46 -3.46 12.17
CA GLN A 108 12.81 -3.66 12.68
C GLN A 108 13.69 -4.45 11.70
N GLN A 109 13.12 -5.42 10.98
CA GLN A 109 13.80 -6.11 9.89
C GLN A 109 14.09 -5.12 8.73
N GLY A 110 13.11 -4.31 8.34
CA GLY A 110 13.24 -3.33 7.26
C GLY A 110 14.21 -2.19 7.55
N ALA A 111 14.27 -1.69 8.78
CA ALA A 111 15.21 -0.63 9.17
C ALA A 111 16.67 -1.01 8.92
N ARG A 112 17.03 -2.30 9.07
CA ARG A 112 18.37 -2.80 8.75
C ARG A 112 18.69 -2.71 7.25
N LEU A 113 17.66 -2.81 6.41
CA LEU A 113 17.77 -2.81 4.94
C LEU A 113 17.64 -1.40 4.35
N TRP A 114 16.84 -0.53 4.96
CA TRP A 114 16.69 0.88 4.56
C TRP A 114 17.87 1.76 4.97
N SER A 115 18.74 1.30 5.87
CA SER A 115 19.91 2.05 6.37
C SER A 115 21.17 1.94 5.50
N ALA A 116 21.08 1.41 4.26
CA ALA A 116 22.23 1.39 3.35
C ALA A 116 22.52 2.82 2.80
N PRO A 117 23.78 3.30 2.83
CA PRO A 117 24.08 4.73 2.73
C PRO A 117 24.20 5.29 1.30
N ASP A 118 23.94 6.60 1.21
CA ASP A 118 24.46 7.59 0.26
C ASP A 118 24.04 7.52 -1.22
N ALA A 119 22.76 7.78 -1.48
CA ALA A 119 22.45 8.74 -2.52
C ALA A 119 21.75 9.92 -1.84
N PRO A 120 22.32 11.15 -1.85
CA PRO A 120 21.53 12.32 -1.51
C PRO A 120 20.34 12.28 -2.44
N ASP A 121 19.14 12.28 -1.88
CA ASP A 121 17.95 12.60 -2.63
C ASP A 121 18.29 13.87 -3.42
N ARG A 122 18.34 13.75 -4.77
CA ARG A 122 18.72 14.84 -5.68
C ARG A 122 17.80 16.05 -5.54
N THR A 123 16.74 15.93 -4.72
CA THR A 123 15.75 16.96 -4.43
C THR A 123 15.77 17.49 -2.99
N GLY A 124 16.60 16.95 -2.09
CA GLY A 124 16.68 17.39 -0.69
C GLY A 124 15.36 17.27 0.09
N ARG A 125 14.41 16.44 -0.38
CA ARG A 125 13.10 16.24 0.24
C ARG A 125 13.11 14.94 1.04
N GLU A 126 13.10 15.06 2.35
CA GLU A 126 12.87 13.93 3.24
C GLU A 126 11.51 13.27 2.91
N GLN A 127 11.54 12.14 2.18
CA GLN A 127 10.37 11.31 1.94
C GLN A 127 10.27 10.29 3.07
N PRO A 128 9.16 10.24 3.83
CA PRO A 128 8.99 9.21 4.84
C PRO A 128 8.94 7.86 4.15
N ALA A 129 9.44 6.81 4.81
CA ALA A 129 9.09 5.46 4.41
C ALA A 129 7.58 5.24 4.59
N TYR A 130 7.00 4.41 3.72
CA TYR A 130 5.56 4.13 3.75
C TYR A 130 5.28 2.76 4.38
N VAL A 131 4.10 2.64 4.99
CA VAL A 131 3.55 1.35 5.43
C VAL A 131 2.19 1.17 4.74
N GLU A 132 2.13 0.25 3.79
CA GLU A 132 0.94 -0.04 2.99
C GLU A 132 0.25 -1.27 3.57
N PHE A 133 -0.95 -1.11 4.13
CA PHE A 133 -1.74 -2.22 4.65
C PHE A 133 -2.68 -2.75 3.57
N VAL A 134 -2.48 -4.01 3.19
CA VAL A 134 -3.38 -4.74 2.29
C VAL A 134 -4.38 -5.49 3.16
N LEU A 135 -5.61 -5.01 3.20
CA LEU A 135 -6.64 -5.50 4.12
C LEU A 135 -7.87 -6.01 3.37
N PRO A 136 -8.58 -7.02 3.91
CA PRO A 136 -9.91 -7.37 3.43
C PRO A 136 -10.90 -6.23 3.73
N TYR A 137 -12.03 -6.22 3.02
CA TYR A 137 -13.06 -5.19 3.16
C TYR A 137 -13.45 -4.89 4.61
N ASP A 138 -13.67 -5.92 5.42
CA ASP A 138 -14.14 -5.79 6.81
C ASP A 138 -13.10 -5.13 7.74
N LEU A 139 -11.82 -5.11 7.33
CA LEU A 139 -10.74 -4.46 8.07
C LEU A 139 -10.33 -3.11 7.49
N LEU A 140 -10.92 -2.65 6.37
CA LEU A 140 -10.53 -1.37 5.77
C LEU A 140 -10.78 -0.18 6.70
N ASN A 141 -11.81 -0.23 7.56
CA ASN A 141 -12.04 0.84 8.55
C ASN A 141 -11.14 0.76 9.81
N HIS A 142 -10.31 -0.27 9.94
CA HIS A 142 -9.47 -0.46 11.13
C HIS A 142 -8.38 0.62 11.26
N ASP A 143 -8.06 1.03 12.49
CA ASP A 143 -7.09 2.11 12.74
C ASP A 143 -5.63 1.64 12.67
N VAL A 144 -5.18 1.31 11.46
CA VAL A 144 -3.79 0.91 11.21
C VAL A 144 -2.79 2.05 11.37
N ALA A 145 -3.21 3.30 11.16
CA ALA A 145 -2.34 4.47 11.35
C ALA A 145 -2.10 4.79 12.84
N GLY A 146 -3.06 4.42 13.69
CA GLY A 146 -3.02 4.53 15.15
C GLY A 146 -2.24 3.42 15.84
N LEU A 147 -1.94 2.31 15.15
CA LEU A 147 -1.12 1.22 15.69
C LEU A 147 0.18 1.77 16.27
N ARG A 148 0.51 1.33 17.48
CA ARG A 148 1.65 1.86 18.21
C ARG A 148 2.87 1.00 17.93
N PHE A 149 4.00 1.66 17.68
CA PHE A 149 5.29 1.01 17.52
C PHE A 149 6.33 1.69 18.42
N ARG A 150 7.35 0.94 18.81
CA ARG A 150 8.49 1.45 19.59
C ARG A 150 9.74 1.62 18.72
N ILE A 151 10.50 2.67 18.99
CA ILE A 151 11.86 2.86 18.45
C ILE A 151 12.82 2.88 19.63
N GLY A 152 13.75 1.91 19.66
CA GLY A 152 14.69 1.77 20.77
C GLY A 152 13.97 1.65 22.12
N HIS A 153 14.38 2.47 23.09
CA HIS A 153 13.79 2.50 24.44
C HIS A 153 12.74 3.61 24.65
N GLY A 154 12.25 4.23 23.57
CA GLY A 154 11.27 5.31 23.64
C GLY A 154 9.85 4.86 24.02
N ARG A 155 8.95 5.84 24.22
CA ARG A 155 7.51 5.58 24.38
C ARG A 155 6.89 5.13 23.04
N PRO A 156 5.91 4.22 23.02
CA PRO A 156 5.23 3.83 21.78
C PRO A 156 4.50 5.00 21.12
N LEU A 157 4.73 5.19 19.82
CA LEU A 157 4.14 6.24 18.99
C LEU A 157 3.21 5.62 17.93
N PRO A 158 2.13 6.29 17.52
CA PRO A 158 1.34 5.89 16.35
C PRO A 158 2.17 5.80 15.06
N LEU A 159 1.97 4.77 14.24
CA LEU A 159 2.67 4.57 12.95
C LEU A 159 2.55 5.79 12.04
N GLY A 160 1.35 6.37 11.95
CA GLY A 160 1.03 7.50 11.07
C GLY A 160 1.82 8.78 11.36
N LEU A 161 2.55 8.85 12.48
CA LEU A 161 3.44 9.97 12.81
C LEU A 161 4.79 9.90 12.14
N LYS A 162 5.32 8.69 11.97
CA LYS A 162 6.66 8.47 11.40
C LYS A 162 6.58 8.03 9.94
N TYR A 163 5.59 7.24 9.60
CA TYR A 163 5.45 6.63 8.29
C TYR A 163 4.24 7.18 7.54
N GLY A 164 4.33 7.20 6.22
CA GLY A 164 3.16 7.37 5.35
C GLY A 164 2.32 6.09 5.39
N VAL A 165 1.21 6.07 6.12
CA VAL A 165 0.35 4.88 6.24
C VAL A 165 -0.79 4.95 5.23
N HIS A 166 -1.07 3.88 4.50
CA HIS A 166 -2.23 3.81 3.61
C HIS A 166 -2.81 2.41 3.51
N LEU A 167 -4.07 2.36 3.09
CA LEU A 167 -4.86 1.16 2.91
C LEU A 167 -4.87 0.76 1.44
N ARG A 168 -4.87 -0.55 1.19
CA ARG A 168 -5.00 -1.22 -0.09
C ARG A 168 -5.96 -2.40 0.08
N SER A 169 -6.62 -2.81 -1.01
CA SER A 169 -7.59 -3.90 -0.93
C SER A 169 -6.91 -5.25 -1.19
N LEU A 170 -7.14 -6.18 -0.28
CA LEU A 170 -6.71 -7.57 -0.42
C LEU A 170 -7.42 -8.25 -1.61
N GLU A 171 -8.70 -7.93 -1.83
CA GLU A 171 -9.49 -8.41 -2.95
C GLU A 171 -8.90 -7.94 -4.29
N ARG A 172 -8.44 -6.68 -4.36
CA ARG A 172 -7.72 -6.18 -5.53
C ARG A 172 -6.40 -6.91 -5.75
N MET A 173 -5.65 -7.21 -4.69
CA MET A 173 -4.39 -7.94 -4.81
C MET A 173 -4.58 -9.39 -5.30
N ARG A 174 -5.69 -10.03 -4.93
CA ARG A 174 -6.00 -11.42 -5.32
C ARG A 174 -6.64 -11.56 -6.70
N THR A 175 -7.19 -10.48 -7.27
CA THR A 175 -7.91 -10.56 -8.55
C THR A 175 -6.95 -10.85 -9.71
N ASP A 176 -7.21 -11.94 -10.44
CA ASP A 176 -6.49 -12.33 -11.64
C ASP A 176 -7.21 -11.94 -12.95
N ASP A 177 -8.44 -11.42 -12.87
CA ASP A 177 -9.19 -10.93 -14.02
C ASP A 177 -8.43 -9.79 -14.74
N ALA A 178 -8.08 -10.03 -16.01
CA ALA A 178 -7.31 -9.10 -16.81
C ALA A 178 -8.11 -7.85 -17.24
N VAL A 179 -9.43 -7.98 -17.45
CA VAL A 179 -10.31 -6.89 -17.85
C VAL A 179 -10.51 -5.94 -16.68
N VAL A 180 -10.80 -6.48 -15.50
CA VAL A 180 -10.93 -5.71 -14.26
C VAL A 180 -9.61 -4.99 -13.95
N ARG A 181 -8.47 -5.69 -14.03
CA ARG A 181 -7.16 -5.07 -13.83
C ARG A 181 -6.86 -3.95 -14.83
N GLN A 182 -7.32 -4.06 -16.07
CA GLN A 182 -7.16 -3.00 -17.06
C GLN A 182 -8.00 -1.77 -16.72
N GLN A 183 -9.27 -1.95 -16.35
CA GLN A 183 -10.15 -0.86 -15.91
C GLN A 183 -9.52 -0.06 -14.75
N TRP A 184 -8.97 -0.78 -13.77
CA TRP A 184 -8.29 -0.17 -12.63
C TRP A 184 -7.08 0.66 -13.05
N ARG A 185 -6.25 0.14 -13.97
CA ARG A 185 -5.11 0.88 -14.50
C ARG A 185 -5.56 2.13 -15.26
N ASP A 186 -6.63 2.06 -16.04
CA ASP A 186 -7.12 3.20 -16.80
C ASP A 186 -7.60 4.34 -15.88
N ARG A 187 -8.34 3.99 -14.83
CA ARG A 187 -8.78 4.98 -13.83
C ARG A 187 -7.61 5.51 -12.98
N TRP A 188 -6.61 4.67 -12.67
CA TRP A 188 -5.37 5.11 -12.07
C TRP A 188 -4.60 6.11 -12.96
N HIS A 189 -4.44 5.81 -14.25
CA HIS A 189 -3.84 6.74 -15.20
C HIS A 189 -4.63 8.04 -15.33
N SER A 190 -5.96 7.98 -15.24
CA SER A 190 -6.82 9.17 -15.19
C SER A 190 -6.51 10.02 -13.95
N LEU A 191 -6.47 9.42 -12.75
CA LEU A 191 -6.08 10.10 -11.50
C LEU A 191 -4.71 10.78 -11.62
N ARG A 192 -3.73 10.07 -12.20
CA ARG A 192 -2.36 10.54 -12.34
C ARG A 192 -2.22 11.69 -13.35
N ARG A 193 -3.02 11.69 -14.42
CA ARG A 193 -2.96 12.71 -15.48
C ARG A 193 -3.84 13.93 -15.20
N HIS A 194 -5.03 13.72 -14.66
CA HIS A 194 -6.07 14.75 -14.53
C HIS A 194 -6.30 15.19 -13.08
N GLY A 195 -5.70 14.48 -12.11
CA GLY A 195 -5.85 14.79 -10.70
C GLY A 195 -7.13 14.21 -10.09
N VAL A 196 -7.51 14.78 -8.95
CA VAL A 196 -8.61 14.27 -8.13
C VAL A 196 -9.93 14.90 -8.55
N THR A 197 -10.88 14.06 -8.95
CA THR A 197 -12.29 14.43 -9.07
C THR A 197 -13.10 13.51 -8.16
N VAL A 198 -13.70 14.10 -7.13
CA VAL A 198 -14.40 13.36 -6.07
C VAL A 198 -15.79 12.94 -6.52
N HIS A 199 -16.18 11.72 -6.16
CA HIS A 199 -17.55 11.26 -6.07
C HIS A 199 -17.89 11.02 -4.60
N GLY A 200 -18.87 11.74 -4.06
CA GLY A 200 -19.19 11.71 -2.64
C GLY A 200 -20.21 10.63 -2.31
N TRP A 201 -20.07 9.95 -1.17
CA TRP A 201 -21.11 9.11 -0.59
C TRP A 201 -21.42 9.57 0.84
N THR A 202 -22.70 9.54 1.20
CA THR A 202 -23.18 9.82 2.56
C THR A 202 -24.24 8.82 2.99
N GLY A 203 -24.52 8.72 4.28
CA GLY A 203 -25.63 7.89 4.77
C GLY A 203 -27.00 8.23 4.15
N ALA A 204 -27.21 9.44 3.63
CA ALA A 204 -28.43 9.82 2.91
C ALA A 204 -28.57 9.11 1.56
N ASP A 205 -27.46 8.62 0.99
CA ASP A 205 -27.44 7.89 -0.28
C ASP A 205 -27.69 6.38 -0.11
N ALA A 206 -27.81 5.89 1.12
CA ALA A 206 -28.00 4.46 1.42
C ALA A 206 -29.21 3.84 0.69
N GLN A 207 -30.31 4.59 0.55
CA GLN A 207 -31.51 4.14 -0.16
C GLN A 207 -31.38 4.17 -1.69
N ARG A 208 -30.29 4.72 -2.22
CA ARG A 208 -30.04 4.95 -3.65
C ARG A 208 -28.67 4.41 -4.07
N LEU A 209 -28.18 3.36 -3.39
CA LEU A 209 -26.86 2.78 -3.63
C LEU A 209 -26.66 2.39 -5.10
N ASP A 210 -27.64 1.74 -5.73
CA ASP A 210 -27.56 1.34 -7.14
C ASP A 210 -27.42 2.54 -8.09
N ALA A 211 -28.16 3.62 -7.82
CA ALA A 211 -28.08 4.84 -8.62
C ALA A 211 -26.74 5.54 -8.43
N TRP A 212 -26.21 5.55 -7.21
CA TRP A 212 -24.88 6.05 -6.89
C TRP A 212 -23.79 5.27 -7.62
N GLN A 213 -23.84 3.94 -7.56
CA GLN A 213 -22.89 3.06 -8.26
C GLN A 213 -22.97 3.25 -9.77
N THR A 214 -24.18 3.33 -10.33
CA THR A 214 -24.40 3.56 -11.77
C THR A 214 -23.78 4.89 -12.22
N ALA A 215 -23.93 5.95 -11.43
CA ALA A 215 -23.31 7.24 -11.71
C ALA A 215 -21.78 7.14 -11.67
N LEU A 216 -21.21 6.45 -10.67
CA LEU A 216 -19.77 6.24 -10.56
C LEU A 216 -19.19 5.42 -11.73
N ALA A 217 -19.91 4.41 -12.19
CA ALA A 217 -19.53 3.59 -13.34
C ALA A 217 -19.60 4.39 -14.66
N GLY A 218 -20.66 5.19 -14.83
CA GLY A 218 -20.86 6.03 -16.02
C GLY A 218 -19.90 7.20 -16.15
N GLU A 219 -19.31 7.66 -15.04
CA GLU A 219 -18.39 8.81 -15.01
C GLU A 219 -16.94 8.37 -14.79
N ALA A 220 -16.26 7.92 -15.85
CA ALA A 220 -14.84 7.54 -15.80
C ALA A 220 -13.88 8.66 -15.32
N GLY A 221 -14.33 9.92 -15.36
CA GLY A 221 -13.61 11.07 -14.83
C GLY A 221 -13.57 11.16 -13.30
N ARG A 222 -14.42 10.41 -12.58
CA ARG A 222 -14.35 10.31 -11.11
C ARG A 222 -13.18 9.40 -10.74
N THR A 223 -12.20 9.99 -10.06
CA THR A 223 -10.92 9.35 -9.73
C THR A 223 -10.73 9.11 -8.24
N ALA A 224 -11.61 9.65 -7.41
CA ALA A 224 -11.60 9.48 -5.96
C ALA A 224 -13.01 9.39 -5.37
N VAL A 225 -13.11 8.74 -4.21
CA VAL A 225 -14.34 8.73 -3.41
C VAL A 225 -14.10 9.33 -2.03
N VAL A 226 -15.04 10.16 -1.57
CA VAL A 226 -15.08 10.66 -0.19
C VAL A 226 -16.39 10.22 0.44
N LEU A 227 -16.29 9.34 1.44
CA LEU A 227 -17.44 8.63 2.01
C LEU A 227 -17.49 8.77 3.53
N ASP A 228 -18.67 8.57 4.11
CA ASP A 228 -18.77 8.28 5.55
C ASP A 228 -18.09 6.93 5.84
N ALA A 229 -17.72 6.68 7.10
CA ALA A 229 -16.98 5.47 7.45
C ALA A 229 -17.72 4.18 7.01
N PRO A 230 -17.04 3.23 6.37
CA PRO A 230 -17.58 1.92 6.01
C PRO A 230 -17.70 1.02 7.25
N ALA A 231 -18.48 1.48 8.23
CA ALA A 231 -18.73 0.81 9.50
C ALA A 231 -20.11 0.11 9.54
N ASP A 232 -21.02 0.49 8.64
CA ASP A 232 -22.29 -0.17 8.40
C ASP A 232 -22.33 -0.80 7.00
N THR A 233 -23.36 -1.62 6.74
CA THR A 233 -23.49 -2.33 5.46
C THR A 233 -23.56 -1.38 4.27
N PRO A 234 -24.40 -0.31 4.25
CA PRO A 234 -24.50 0.55 3.07
C PRO A 234 -23.19 1.27 2.72
N ALA A 235 -22.47 1.80 3.73
CA ALA A 235 -21.20 2.48 3.50
C ALA A 235 -20.11 1.51 3.01
N LEU A 236 -20.10 0.28 3.57
CA LEU A 236 -19.18 -0.77 3.14
C LEU A 236 -19.45 -1.19 1.70
N GLU A 237 -20.71 -1.39 1.31
CA GLU A 237 -21.06 -1.73 -0.08
C GLU A 237 -20.72 -0.59 -1.05
N ALA A 238 -20.88 0.68 -0.65
CA ALA A 238 -20.41 1.82 -1.44
C ALA A 238 -18.89 1.81 -1.65
N LEU A 239 -18.11 1.46 -0.61
CA LEU A 239 -16.66 1.31 -0.75
C LEU A 239 -16.28 0.13 -1.66
N LYS A 240 -16.94 -1.02 -1.51
CA LYS A 240 -16.73 -2.19 -2.38
C LYS A 240 -17.03 -1.85 -3.84
N ALA A 241 -18.15 -1.18 -4.09
CA ALA A 241 -18.51 -0.70 -5.43
C ALA A 241 -17.45 0.25 -5.98
N ALA A 242 -16.97 1.22 -5.20
CA ALA A 242 -15.90 2.12 -5.62
C ALA A 242 -14.62 1.37 -6.02
N ILE A 243 -14.20 0.39 -5.21
CA ILE A 243 -13.03 -0.44 -5.43
C ILE A 243 -13.20 -1.28 -6.70
N ALA A 244 -14.37 -1.92 -6.89
CA ALA A 244 -14.71 -2.69 -8.07
C ALA A 244 -14.65 -1.83 -9.35
N GLU A 245 -15.18 -0.60 -9.29
CA GLU A 245 -15.12 0.38 -10.38
C GLU A 245 -13.71 0.98 -10.59
N GLY A 246 -12.70 0.54 -9.85
CA GLY A 246 -11.30 0.94 -10.04
C GLY A 246 -10.91 2.25 -9.39
N ILE A 247 -11.66 2.73 -8.40
CA ILE A 247 -11.23 3.86 -7.58
C ILE A 247 -10.00 3.42 -6.78
N SER A 248 -8.90 4.15 -6.96
CA SER A 248 -7.62 3.92 -6.29
C SER A 248 -7.34 4.91 -5.15
N LEU A 249 -8.22 5.90 -4.96
CA LEU A 249 -8.13 6.90 -3.91
C LEU A 249 -9.48 7.01 -3.20
N ALA A 250 -9.54 6.65 -1.92
CA ALA A 250 -10.73 6.90 -1.09
C ALA A 250 -10.35 7.43 0.29
N ILE A 251 -11.17 8.34 0.83
CA ILE A 251 -10.94 8.98 2.12
C ILE A 251 -12.22 9.06 2.93
N TRP A 252 -12.12 8.73 4.22
CA TRP A 252 -13.20 8.86 5.17
C TRP A 252 -12.68 9.20 6.58
N ASP A 253 -13.56 9.73 7.42
CA ASP A 253 -13.34 9.88 8.86
C ASP A 253 -13.79 8.58 9.55
N ARG A 254 -12.88 7.83 10.19
CA ARG A 254 -13.18 6.51 10.79
C ARG A 254 -14.29 6.53 11.84
N ARG A 255 -14.60 7.70 12.40
CA ARG A 255 -15.59 7.88 13.48
C ARG A 255 -17.05 7.70 13.04
N GLY A 256 -17.33 7.61 11.75
CA GLY A 256 -18.70 7.47 11.22
C GLY A 256 -18.99 8.51 10.15
N ALA A 257 -20.05 9.30 10.36
CA ALA A 257 -20.45 10.36 9.44
C ALA A 257 -19.31 11.36 9.20
N PHE A 258 -19.01 11.63 7.93
CA PHE A 258 -17.96 12.56 7.53
C PHE A 258 -18.59 13.95 7.37
N ILE A 259 -18.55 14.74 8.44
CA ILE A 259 -19.15 16.07 8.47
C ILE A 259 -18.49 17.02 7.45
N GLU A 260 -19.28 17.98 6.95
CA GLU A 260 -18.92 18.83 5.81
C GLU A 260 -17.64 19.64 6.06
N GLU A 261 -17.46 20.19 7.27
CA GLU A 261 -16.27 20.97 7.61
C GLU A 261 -14.99 20.15 7.47
N ARG A 262 -15.05 18.84 7.71
CA ARG A 262 -13.90 17.95 7.56
C ARG A 262 -13.74 17.49 6.10
N ARG A 263 -14.83 17.38 5.33
CA ARG A 263 -14.79 17.13 3.88
C ARG A 263 -14.15 18.30 3.13
N GLU A 264 -14.42 19.53 3.55
CA GLU A 264 -13.76 20.74 3.04
C GLU A 264 -12.24 20.70 3.25
N VAL A 265 -11.77 20.24 4.43
CA VAL A 265 -10.34 20.06 4.70
C VAL A 265 -9.71 19.08 3.70
N VAL A 266 -10.36 17.95 3.41
CA VAL A 266 -9.86 16.98 2.41
C VAL A 266 -9.84 17.58 1.01
N THR A 267 -10.89 18.31 0.64
CA THR A 267 -10.99 18.99 -0.65
C THR A 267 -9.87 20.03 -0.81
N ALA A 268 -9.59 20.80 0.24
CA ALA A 268 -8.47 21.74 0.27
C ALA A 268 -7.11 21.03 0.17
N VAL A 269 -6.95 19.86 0.82
CA VAL A 269 -5.74 19.03 0.66
C VAL A 269 -5.58 18.62 -0.80
N PHE A 270 -6.61 18.09 -1.47
CA PHE A 270 -6.53 17.70 -2.87
C PHE A 270 -6.22 18.90 -3.79
N ALA A 271 -6.85 20.05 -3.57
CA ALA A 271 -6.60 21.26 -4.34
C ALA A 271 -5.18 21.82 -4.13
N SER A 272 -4.58 21.60 -2.95
CA SER A 272 -3.22 22.06 -2.64
C SER A 272 -2.11 21.23 -3.28
N VAL A 273 -2.43 20.09 -3.87
CA VAL A 273 -1.46 19.14 -4.41
C VAL A 273 -1.53 19.14 -5.95
N PRO A 274 -0.51 19.68 -6.64
CA PRO A 274 -0.53 19.78 -8.10
C PRO A 274 -0.34 18.45 -8.83
N ILE A 275 0.21 17.44 -8.15
CA ILE A 275 0.55 16.14 -8.71
C ILE A 275 -0.03 15.06 -7.80
N ALA A 276 -0.92 14.21 -8.32
CA ALA A 276 -1.63 13.20 -7.52
C ALA A 276 -0.69 12.31 -6.68
N ALA A 277 0.51 11.99 -7.18
CA ALA A 277 1.52 11.20 -6.46
C ALA A 277 1.99 11.84 -5.12
N GLN A 278 1.76 13.14 -4.91
CA GLN A 278 2.10 13.84 -3.66
C GLN A 278 0.97 13.78 -2.61
N ILE A 279 -0.21 13.25 -2.93
CA ILE A 279 -1.34 13.14 -2.00
C ILE A 279 -0.98 12.32 -0.74
N PRO A 280 -0.34 11.14 -0.83
CA PRO A 280 0.07 10.39 0.36
C PRO A 280 0.92 11.21 1.33
N MET A 281 1.84 12.04 0.81
CA MET A 281 2.65 12.95 1.62
C MET A 281 1.80 14.04 2.28
N ALA A 282 0.83 14.61 1.56
CA ALA A 282 -0.06 15.62 2.13
C ALA A 282 -0.91 15.06 3.28
N ILE A 283 -1.43 13.84 3.14
CA ILE A 283 -2.15 13.13 4.19
C ILE A 283 -1.24 12.81 5.39
N HIS A 284 0.00 12.37 5.14
CA HIS A 284 0.97 12.17 6.21
C HIS A 284 1.26 13.47 6.99
N ARG A 285 1.40 14.61 6.31
CA ARG A 285 1.55 15.93 6.97
C ARG A 285 0.32 16.31 7.78
N LEU A 286 -0.88 16.03 7.28
CA LEU A 286 -2.13 16.25 8.02
C LEU A 286 -2.15 15.44 9.34
N ARG A 287 -1.70 14.18 9.30
CA ARG A 287 -1.56 13.34 10.51
C ARG A 287 -0.55 13.90 11.50
N LYS A 288 0.64 14.31 11.03
CA LYS A 288 1.68 14.89 11.91
C LYS A 288 1.21 16.16 12.61
N LYS A 289 0.53 17.06 11.89
CA LYS A 289 -0.01 18.29 12.48
C LYS A 289 -1.01 17.99 13.59
N ALA A 290 -1.83 16.96 13.42
CA ALA A 290 -2.89 16.63 14.36
C ALA A 290 -2.40 16.11 15.72
N VAL A 291 -1.12 15.76 15.90
CA VAL A 291 -0.57 15.24 17.17
C VAL A 291 0.04 16.32 18.06
N ASP A 292 0.17 17.54 17.56
CA ASP A 292 0.59 18.69 18.37
C ASP A 292 -0.30 18.80 19.64
N PRO A 293 0.28 18.76 20.86
CA PRO A 293 -0.47 18.88 22.12
C PRO A 293 -1.28 20.18 22.23
N ALA A 294 -0.89 21.23 21.50
CA ALA A 294 -1.63 22.49 21.44
C ALA A 294 -2.93 22.38 20.60
N GLN A 295 -3.12 21.28 19.89
CA GLN A 295 -4.24 21.09 18.98
C GLN A 295 -5.29 20.10 19.52
N SER A 296 -6.55 20.32 19.12
CA SER A 296 -7.71 19.54 19.58
C SER A 296 -7.59 18.04 19.24
N PRO A 297 -8.01 17.12 20.14
CA PRO A 297 -8.07 15.68 19.85
C PRO A 297 -9.03 15.30 18.71
N ASP A 298 -9.92 16.22 18.31
CA ASP A 298 -10.93 15.98 17.27
C ASP A 298 -10.45 16.24 15.85
N LEU A 299 -9.19 16.67 15.69
CA LEU A 299 -8.63 16.96 14.38
C LEU A 299 -8.70 15.75 13.45
N LEU A 300 -9.17 16.00 12.23
CA LEU A 300 -9.36 15.01 11.18
C LEU A 300 -8.12 14.15 10.96
N GLY A 301 -6.92 14.73 11.04
CA GLY A 301 -5.67 13.99 10.84
C GLY A 301 -5.50 12.78 11.77
N ARG A 302 -6.08 12.77 12.98
CA ARG A 302 -6.00 11.58 13.86
C ARG A 302 -6.87 10.43 13.36
N HIS A 303 -8.01 10.75 12.76
CA HIS A 303 -9.09 9.79 12.47
C HIS A 303 -9.25 9.48 10.97
N ILE A 304 -8.44 10.09 10.11
CA ILE A 304 -8.53 9.92 8.65
C ILE A 304 -8.01 8.55 8.21
N ALA A 305 -8.90 7.75 7.61
CA ALA A 305 -8.54 6.60 6.82
C ALA A 305 -8.24 7.03 5.39
N PHE A 306 -7.24 6.40 4.80
CA PHE A 306 -6.68 6.80 3.52
C PHE A 306 -6.38 5.56 2.69
N PHE A 307 -7.25 5.30 1.72
CA PHE A 307 -7.09 4.24 0.73
C PHE A 307 -6.32 4.80 -0.47
N TRP A 308 -5.18 4.19 -0.77
CA TRP A 308 -4.29 4.54 -1.87
C TRP A 308 -3.73 3.26 -2.46
N ASP A 309 -4.35 2.79 -3.54
CA ASP A 309 -4.10 1.48 -4.11
C ASP A 309 -3.70 1.58 -5.58
N ASP A 310 -2.40 1.53 -5.83
CA ASP A 310 -1.83 1.52 -7.18
C ASP A 310 -1.98 0.12 -7.80
N PRO A 311 -2.82 -0.07 -8.85
CA PRO A 311 -3.06 -1.37 -9.48
C PRO A 311 -1.85 -1.95 -10.20
N THR A 312 -0.74 -1.20 -10.32
CA THR A 312 0.50 -1.66 -10.93
C THR A 312 1.49 -2.23 -9.91
N ARG A 313 1.25 -2.01 -8.61
CA ARG A 313 2.13 -2.40 -7.50
C ARG A 313 1.65 -3.65 -6.80
N LEU A 314 1.60 -4.76 -7.52
CA LEU A 314 1.14 -6.04 -6.97
C LEU A 314 2.24 -6.72 -6.14
N VAL A 315 1.82 -7.48 -5.14
CA VAL A 315 2.65 -8.46 -4.42
C VAL A 315 2.01 -9.84 -4.61
N ASP A 316 2.81 -10.89 -4.50
CA ASP A 316 2.32 -12.27 -4.61
C ASP A 316 1.55 -12.65 -3.33
N ILE A 317 0.24 -12.44 -3.34
CA ILE A 317 -0.67 -12.94 -2.30
C ILE A 317 -1.07 -14.35 -2.71
N HIS A 318 -0.53 -15.36 -2.04
CA HIS A 318 -0.97 -16.73 -2.24
C HIS A 318 -2.47 -16.83 -1.92
N THR A 319 -3.26 -17.22 -2.91
CA THR A 319 -4.53 -17.90 -2.67
C THR A 319 -4.16 -19.29 -2.22
N ASP A 320 -4.47 -19.68 -0.97
CA ASP A 320 -4.51 -21.10 -0.65
C ASP A 320 -5.69 -21.69 -1.44
N ASP A 321 -5.45 -22.01 -2.71
CA ASP A 321 -6.26 -22.94 -3.49
C ASP A 321 -5.88 -24.34 -3.01
N GLY A 322 -6.50 -24.71 -1.91
CA GLY A 322 -6.37 -25.99 -1.25
C GLY A 322 -7.49 -26.10 -0.23
N ASP A 323 -8.73 -25.96 -0.70
CA ASP A 323 -9.89 -26.42 0.04
C ASP A 323 -9.90 -27.96 -0.02
N PRO A 324 -9.63 -28.69 1.07
CA PRO A 324 -9.82 -30.14 1.09
C PRO A 324 -11.30 -30.53 0.98
N ALA A 325 -12.24 -29.59 0.98
CA ALA A 325 -13.66 -29.87 0.77
C ALA A 325 -14.06 -30.15 -0.70
N ASP A 326 -13.20 -29.82 -1.67
CA ASP A 326 -13.49 -30.07 -3.10
C ASP A 326 -13.10 -31.49 -3.58
N GLU A 327 -12.35 -32.27 -2.78
CA GLU A 327 -12.05 -33.69 -3.09
C GLU A 327 -13.14 -34.67 -2.60
N GLU A 328 -14.06 -34.28 -1.72
CA GLU A 328 -15.18 -35.14 -1.29
C GLU A 328 -16.46 -34.97 -2.14
N ALA A 329 -16.46 -34.06 -3.12
CA ALA A 329 -17.56 -33.93 -4.09
C ALA A 329 -17.32 -34.72 -5.41
N LEU A 330 -16.19 -35.44 -5.52
CA LEU A 330 -15.82 -36.25 -6.69
C LEU A 330 -15.45 -37.71 -6.35
N ALA A 331 -15.80 -38.21 -5.16
CA ALA A 331 -15.65 -39.62 -4.77
C ALA A 331 -16.99 -40.38 -4.76
#